data_AF-A0AB73Q2T4-F1
#
_entry.id   AF-A0AB73Q2T4-F1
#
_cell.length_a   1.000
_cell.length_b   1.000
_cell.length_c   1.000
_cell.angle_alpha   90.00
_cell.angle_beta   90.00
_cell.angle_gamma   90.00
#
_symmetry.space_group_name_H-M   'P 1'
#
loop_
_entity.id
_entity.type
_entity.pdbx_description
1 polymer ?
#
loop_
_entity_poly.entity_id
_entity_poly.type
_entity_poly.pdbx_seq_one_letter_code
_entity_poly.pdbx_strand_id
1 'polypeptide(L)'
;PGAVQTDGLSDLKLAGCERISSVEQVKNIRAALGGGPLTVLDLREESHAIVNGLPVTLRGPMDWANAGLPQVDGAARESAMITELKRAKSVTLVDANYVKGKKSNPQTTELKDLNVQSEREVVTAAGATYRRVAITDHNRPSPEATDELVNIMRHCLQANESVVVHCNGGRGRTTTAMTMVDMLKNARNHSAETLIRRMAKLSYDYNMTDLGSISALKRPFLEDRLKFLHAFHDYARNNPSGLPLNWTQWRAKIASE
;
A
#
# COMPACT_ATOMS: atom_id res chain seq x y z
N PRO A 1 9.78 -16.19 -22.01
CA PRO A 1 9.23 -15.06 -21.22
C PRO A 1 9.35 -13.77 -22.04
N GLY A 2 8.21 -13.16 -22.41
CA GLY A 2 8.22 -11.93 -23.22
C GLY A 2 8.80 -10.75 -22.45
N ALA A 3 9.36 -9.77 -23.17
CA ALA A 3 9.80 -8.51 -22.61
C ALA A 3 8.63 -7.78 -21.92
N VAL A 4 8.90 -7.10 -20.82
CA VAL A 4 7.90 -6.26 -20.12
C VAL A 4 7.50 -5.11 -21.04
N GLN A 5 6.20 -4.87 -21.22
CA GLN A 5 5.72 -3.68 -21.94
C GLN A 5 6.03 -2.42 -21.12
N THR A 6 6.96 -1.60 -21.60
CA THR A 6 7.47 -0.43 -20.87
C THR A 6 6.83 0.90 -21.28
N ASP A 7 5.99 0.92 -22.32
CA ASP A 7 5.35 2.15 -22.78
C ASP A 7 4.58 2.88 -21.67
N GLY A 8 4.83 4.18 -21.52
CA GLY A 8 4.26 5.05 -20.49
C GLY A 8 4.79 4.86 -19.06
N LEU A 9 5.74 3.95 -18.80
CA LEU A 9 6.27 3.73 -17.44
C LEU A 9 7.19 4.86 -16.95
N SER A 10 7.97 5.48 -17.84
CA SER A 10 8.88 6.58 -17.51
C SER A 10 8.16 7.78 -16.87
N ASP A 11 6.87 7.93 -17.18
CA ASP A 11 6.08 9.10 -16.81
C ASP A 11 5.35 8.93 -15.46
N LEU A 12 5.39 7.73 -14.85
CA LEU A 12 4.63 7.45 -13.63
C LEU A 12 5.28 8.02 -12.36
N LYS A 13 6.60 8.25 -12.36
CA LYS A 13 7.39 8.64 -11.16
C LYS A 13 6.99 7.88 -9.89
N LEU A 14 6.89 6.56 -10.04
CA LEU A 14 6.28 5.65 -9.09
C LEU A 14 7.32 4.64 -8.56
N ALA A 15 7.34 4.45 -7.24
CA ALA A 15 8.08 3.37 -6.59
C ALA A 15 7.17 2.54 -5.68
N GLY A 16 7.59 1.30 -5.42
CA GLY A 16 6.98 0.42 -4.44
C GLY A 16 8.02 -0.15 -3.49
N CYS A 17 7.70 -0.21 -2.20
CA CYS A 17 8.57 -0.87 -1.21
C CYS A 17 7.77 -1.65 -0.14
N GLU A 18 8.50 -2.38 0.70
CA GLU A 18 7.98 -2.87 1.98
C GLU A 18 7.85 -1.70 2.98
N ARG A 19 7.98 -1.96 4.28
CA ARG A 19 7.80 -0.97 5.36
C ARG A 19 8.76 0.23 5.24
N ILE A 20 8.29 1.39 5.70
CA ILE A 20 9.15 2.52 6.05
C ILE A 20 9.63 2.35 7.49
N SER A 21 10.92 2.57 7.71
CA SER A 21 11.57 2.33 9.00
C SER A 21 12.50 3.45 9.44
N SER A 22 12.92 4.34 8.53
CA SER A 22 13.85 5.41 8.86
C SER A 22 13.75 6.61 7.91
N VAL A 23 14.20 7.76 8.41
CA VAL A 23 14.33 9.01 7.64
C VAL A 23 15.25 8.80 6.44
N GLU A 24 16.35 8.06 6.64
CA GLU A 24 17.36 7.81 5.61
C GLU A 24 16.80 6.96 4.47
N GLN A 25 15.97 5.96 4.77
CA GLN A 25 15.26 5.19 3.75
C GLN A 25 14.40 6.10 2.85
N VAL A 26 13.63 7.03 3.44
CA VAL A 26 12.78 7.95 2.68
C VAL A 26 13.61 8.91 1.83
N LYS A 27 14.74 9.42 2.37
CA LYS A 27 15.67 10.26 1.62
C LYS A 27 16.30 9.52 0.43
N ASN A 28 16.69 8.27 0.62
CA ASN A 28 17.25 7.44 -0.45
C ASN A 28 16.24 7.14 -1.55
N ILE A 29 14.98 6.85 -1.19
CA ILE A 29 13.88 6.70 -2.16
C ILE A 29 13.70 8.00 -2.95
N ARG A 30 13.65 9.16 -2.26
CA ARG A 30 13.52 10.47 -2.93
C ARG A 30 14.67 10.73 -3.90
N ALA A 31 15.90 10.45 -3.49
CA ALA A 31 17.08 10.62 -4.34
C ALA A 31 17.03 9.71 -5.57
N ALA A 32 16.64 8.44 -5.41
CA ALA A 32 16.47 7.49 -6.51
C ALA A 32 15.38 7.91 -7.52
N LEU A 33 14.38 8.67 -7.06
CA LEU A 33 13.32 9.25 -7.89
C LEU A 33 13.66 10.66 -8.40
N GLY A 34 14.93 11.07 -8.35
CA GLY A 34 15.42 12.33 -8.92
C GLY A 34 15.40 13.53 -7.98
N GLY A 35 15.16 13.33 -6.68
CA GLY A 35 15.34 14.35 -5.63
C GLY A 35 14.22 15.39 -5.51
N GLY A 36 13.17 15.31 -6.34
CA GLY A 36 12.02 16.22 -6.31
C GLY A 36 11.03 15.94 -5.16
N PRO A 37 9.86 16.61 -5.17
CA PRO A 37 8.77 16.32 -4.24
C PRO A 37 8.42 14.82 -4.24
N LEU A 38 8.18 14.29 -3.03
CA LEU A 38 7.87 12.89 -2.80
C LEU A 38 6.68 12.77 -1.83
N THR A 39 5.66 12.04 -2.27
CA THR A 39 4.60 11.54 -1.40
C THR A 39 4.89 10.08 -1.04
N VAL A 40 4.93 9.78 0.26
CA VAL A 40 4.91 8.42 0.79
C VAL A 40 3.46 8.05 1.08
N LEU A 41 2.97 7.04 0.38
CA LEU A 41 1.62 6.52 0.50
C LEU A 41 1.62 5.19 1.25
N ASP A 42 1.19 5.26 2.50
CA ASP A 42 1.01 4.14 3.41
C ASP A 42 -0.36 3.48 3.20
N LEU A 43 -0.36 2.20 2.82
CA LEU A 43 -1.59 1.43 2.58
C LEU A 43 -2.02 0.55 3.76
N ARG A 44 -1.41 0.74 4.93
CA ARG A 44 -1.55 -0.18 6.06
C ARG A 44 -2.74 0.19 6.92
N GLU A 45 -3.71 -0.71 7.03
CA GLU A 45 -4.81 -0.59 8.01
C GLU A 45 -4.34 -0.98 9.41
N GLU A 46 -3.44 -1.96 9.51
CA GLU A 46 -2.87 -2.41 10.77
C GLU A 46 -2.09 -1.29 11.48
N SER A 47 -2.31 -1.13 12.78
CA SER A 47 -1.61 -0.13 13.59
C SER A 47 -0.11 -0.44 13.62
N HIS A 48 0.72 0.55 13.32
CA HIS A 48 2.17 0.36 13.27
C HIS A 48 2.95 1.58 13.79
N ALA A 49 4.20 1.33 14.15
CA ALA A 49 5.14 2.34 14.63
C ALA A 49 6.57 1.94 14.27
N ILE A 50 7.52 2.85 14.49
CA ILE A 50 8.96 2.58 14.43
C ILE A 50 9.49 2.67 15.86
N VAL A 51 10.10 1.60 16.36
CA VAL A 51 10.68 1.54 17.72
C VAL A 51 12.16 1.17 17.59
N ASN A 52 13.06 2.06 18.02
CA ASN A 52 14.51 1.91 17.88
C ASN A 52 14.94 1.59 16.42
N GLY A 53 14.28 2.19 15.44
CA GLY A 53 14.51 1.95 14.02
C GLY A 53 13.88 0.65 13.47
N LEU A 54 13.20 -0.13 14.31
CA LEU A 54 12.50 -1.35 13.88
C LEU A 54 11.02 -1.05 13.60
N PRO A 55 10.49 -1.41 12.41
CA PRO A 55 9.08 -1.26 12.14
C PRO A 55 8.28 -2.34 12.88
N VAL A 56 7.46 -1.91 13.84
CA VAL A 56 6.60 -2.76 14.69
C VAL A 56 5.15 -2.66 14.24
N THR A 57 4.34 -3.67 14.54
CA THR A 57 2.96 -3.77 14.08
C THR A 57 2.12 -4.50 15.10
N LEU A 58 0.98 -3.92 15.47
CA LEU A 58 -0.03 -4.61 16.24
C LEU A 58 -0.72 -5.62 15.32
N ARG A 59 -0.27 -6.87 15.41
CA ARG A 59 -0.67 -7.93 14.48
C ARG A 59 -1.74 -8.84 15.08
N GLY A 60 -2.88 -8.93 14.41
CA GLY A 60 -3.86 -10.00 14.61
C GLY A 60 -3.61 -11.19 13.66
N PRO A 61 -4.38 -12.28 13.79
CA PRO A 61 -4.45 -13.31 12.74
C PRO A 61 -4.69 -12.66 11.37
N MET A 62 -4.01 -13.14 10.33
CA MET A 62 -4.08 -12.56 8.97
C MET A 62 -3.64 -11.08 8.85
N ASP A 63 -3.00 -10.50 9.87
CA ASP A 63 -2.69 -9.05 9.95
C ASP A 63 -3.93 -8.16 10.13
N TRP A 64 -5.02 -8.72 10.65
CA TRP A 64 -6.34 -8.08 10.70
C TRP A 64 -6.70 -7.51 12.07
N ALA A 65 -5.74 -6.91 12.77
CA ALA A 65 -6.01 -6.31 14.09
C ALA A 65 -7.06 -5.19 14.05
N ASN A 66 -7.20 -4.53 12.90
CA ASN A 66 -8.12 -3.42 12.67
C ASN A 66 -9.20 -3.73 11.62
N ALA A 67 -9.29 -4.97 11.13
CA ALA A 67 -10.25 -5.30 10.09
C ALA A 67 -11.69 -5.06 10.58
N GLY A 68 -12.47 -4.37 9.75
CA GLY A 68 -13.86 -4.01 10.07
C GLY A 68 -14.02 -2.78 10.96
N LEU A 69 -12.92 -2.14 11.39
CA LEU A 69 -13.02 -0.86 12.08
C LEU A 69 -13.21 0.29 11.10
N PRO A 70 -13.97 1.34 11.49
CA PRO A 70 -13.89 2.63 10.84
C PRO A 70 -12.45 3.16 10.81
N GLN A 71 -12.07 3.87 9.75
CA GLN A 71 -10.71 4.41 9.61
C GLN A 71 -10.31 5.30 10.80
N VAL A 72 -11.25 6.09 11.32
CA VAL A 72 -11.03 6.96 12.49
C VAL A 72 -10.65 6.16 13.74
N ASP A 73 -11.27 5.00 13.95
CA ASP A 73 -11.02 4.15 15.11
C ASP A 73 -9.68 3.42 14.98
N GLY A 74 -9.32 2.97 13.77
CA GLY A 74 -8.00 2.40 13.47
C GLY A 74 -6.87 3.41 13.73
N ALA A 75 -7.07 4.67 13.30
CA ALA A 75 -6.12 5.75 13.56
C ALA A 75 -6.02 6.10 15.04
N ALA A 76 -7.15 6.14 15.76
CA ALA A 76 -7.18 6.38 17.20
C ALA A 76 -6.43 5.27 17.97
N ARG A 77 -6.64 4.00 17.58
CA ARG A 77 -5.92 2.86 18.17
C ARG A 77 -4.42 2.92 17.93
N GLU A 78 -3.99 3.28 16.72
CA GLU A 78 -2.56 3.45 16.43
C GLU A 78 -1.94 4.58 17.27
N SER A 79 -2.63 5.72 17.37
CA SER A 79 -2.19 6.84 18.20
C SER A 79 -2.07 6.45 19.68
N ALA A 80 -3.06 5.71 20.21
CA ALA A 80 -3.02 5.20 21.57
C ALA A 80 -1.84 4.24 21.79
N MET A 81 -1.62 3.30 20.86
CA MET A 81 -0.48 2.37 20.89
C MET A 81 0.86 3.11 20.90
N ILE A 82 1.05 4.09 20.00
CA ILE A 82 2.29 4.89 19.94
C ILE A 82 2.50 5.68 21.23
N THR A 83 1.42 6.26 21.78
CA THR A 83 1.46 7.02 23.02
C THR A 83 1.84 6.13 24.21
N GLU A 84 1.33 4.90 24.27
CA GLU A 84 1.71 3.92 25.28
C GLU A 84 3.18 3.51 25.15
N LEU A 85 3.63 3.19 23.93
CA LEU A 85 5.02 2.85 23.64
C LEU A 85 5.99 3.97 24.03
N LYS A 86 5.63 5.24 23.77
CA LYS A 86 6.44 6.42 24.16
C LYS A 86 6.60 6.57 25.68
N ARG A 87 5.69 6.01 26.49
CA ARG A 87 5.77 6.03 27.96
C ARG A 87 6.40 4.77 28.55
N ALA A 88 6.45 3.69 27.77
CA ALA A 88 6.97 2.42 28.23
C ALA A 88 8.50 2.47 28.39
N LYS A 89 9.02 1.85 29.45
CA LYS A 89 10.47 1.71 29.66
C LYS A 89 11.09 0.63 28.75
N SER A 90 10.30 -0.40 28.45
CA SER A 90 10.69 -1.50 27.58
C SER A 90 9.47 -2.06 26.87
N VAL A 91 9.72 -2.77 25.76
CA VAL A 91 8.69 -3.53 25.04
C VAL A 91 9.28 -4.84 24.56
N THR A 92 8.52 -5.93 24.68
CA THR A 92 8.89 -7.23 24.13
C THR A 92 8.21 -7.42 22.79
N LEU A 93 8.99 -7.49 21.72
CA LEU A 93 8.53 -7.80 20.38
C LEU A 93 8.47 -9.32 20.19
N VAL A 94 7.51 -9.78 19.39
CA VAL A 94 7.37 -11.20 19.00
C VAL A 94 7.61 -11.31 17.50
N ASP A 95 8.41 -12.29 17.06
CA ASP A 95 8.63 -12.57 15.64
C ASP A 95 7.29 -12.86 14.96
N ALA A 96 6.98 -12.10 13.91
CA ALA A 96 5.74 -12.24 13.16
C ALA A 96 5.55 -13.65 12.55
N ASN A 97 6.61 -14.41 12.31
CA ASN A 97 6.53 -15.80 11.82
C ASN A 97 5.91 -16.75 12.83
N TYR A 98 6.08 -16.50 14.14
CA TYR A 98 5.37 -17.24 15.17
C TYR A 98 3.86 -16.97 15.08
N VAL A 99 3.46 -15.70 15.03
CA VAL A 99 2.04 -15.29 14.90
C VAL A 99 1.42 -15.77 13.57
N LYS A 100 2.24 -15.97 12.54
CA LYS A 100 1.83 -16.54 11.24
C LYS A 100 1.74 -18.08 11.25
N GLY A 101 2.04 -18.75 12.36
CA GLY A 101 2.08 -20.21 12.44
C GLY A 101 3.22 -20.85 11.64
N LYS A 102 4.24 -20.08 11.24
CA LYS A 102 5.41 -20.56 10.49
C LYS A 102 6.54 -21.07 11.41
N LYS A 103 6.47 -20.72 12.69
CA LYS A 103 7.39 -21.19 13.74
C LYS A 103 6.55 -21.66 14.92
N SER A 104 7.00 -22.74 15.59
CA SER A 104 6.35 -23.29 16.78
C SER A 104 6.69 -22.54 18.06
N ASN A 105 7.84 -21.87 18.12
CA ASN A 105 8.32 -21.18 19.32
C ASN A 105 8.28 -19.64 19.13
N PRO A 106 7.76 -18.88 20.11
CA PRO A 106 7.79 -17.42 20.06
C PRO A 106 9.21 -16.93 20.29
N GLN A 107 9.89 -16.54 19.22
CA GLN A 107 11.12 -15.77 19.35
C GLN A 107 10.76 -14.35 19.74
N THR A 108 11.33 -13.88 20.86
CA THR A 108 11.07 -12.56 21.40
C THR A 108 12.33 -11.70 21.38
N THR A 109 12.14 -10.39 21.34
CA THR A 109 13.22 -9.41 21.46
C THR A 109 12.76 -8.31 22.40
N GLU A 110 13.41 -8.19 23.56
CA GLU A 110 13.16 -7.08 24.48
C GLU A 110 13.93 -5.85 23.99
N LEU A 111 13.23 -4.73 23.84
CA LEU A 111 13.81 -3.42 23.59
C LEU A 111 13.67 -2.57 24.86
N LYS A 112 14.70 -1.78 25.16
CA LYS A 112 14.74 -0.81 26.26
C LYS A 112 15.08 0.57 25.70
N ASP A 113 14.90 1.61 26.51
CA ASP A 113 15.22 3.00 26.15
C ASP A 113 14.59 3.40 24.81
N LEU A 114 13.27 3.24 24.74
CA LEU A 114 12.52 3.24 23.49
C LEU A 114 12.52 4.62 22.82
N ASN A 115 13.10 4.70 21.62
CA ASN A 115 12.85 5.76 20.66
C ASN A 115 11.69 5.35 19.75
N VAL A 116 10.53 5.98 19.94
CA VAL A 116 9.28 5.61 19.26
C VAL A 116 8.83 6.74 18.34
N GLN A 117 8.60 6.41 17.07
CA GLN A 117 8.11 7.34 16.06
C GLN A 117 6.92 6.72 15.31
N SER A 118 5.93 7.55 15.00
CA SER A 118 4.97 7.26 13.93
C SER A 118 5.66 7.30 12.57
N GLU A 119 5.09 6.60 11.59
CA GLU A 119 5.59 6.67 10.22
C GLU A 119 5.47 8.09 9.65
N ARG A 120 4.41 8.82 10.02
CA ARG A 120 4.25 10.23 9.70
C ARG A 120 5.44 11.07 10.19
N GLU A 121 5.87 10.91 11.45
CA GLU A 121 7.04 11.63 11.99
C GLU A 121 8.32 11.30 11.20
N VAL A 122 8.51 10.03 10.81
CA VAL A 122 9.67 9.60 10.01
C VAL A 122 9.66 10.23 8.62
N VAL A 123 8.51 10.20 7.94
CA VAL A 123 8.36 10.73 6.57
C VAL A 123 8.48 12.25 6.53
N THR A 124 7.85 12.96 7.48
CA THR A 124 7.94 14.43 7.52
C THR A 124 9.35 14.90 7.89
N ALA A 125 10.05 14.20 8.78
CA ALA A 125 11.46 14.49 9.09
C ALA A 125 12.40 14.29 7.88
N ALA A 126 12.01 13.48 6.89
CA ALA A 126 12.73 13.36 5.62
C ALA A 126 12.40 14.49 4.63
N GLY A 127 11.45 15.37 4.95
CA GLY A 127 10.95 16.41 4.05
C GLY A 127 10.10 15.85 2.91
N ALA A 128 9.37 14.77 3.16
CA ALA A 128 8.41 14.16 2.24
C ALA A 128 6.97 14.31 2.77
N THR A 129 5.99 14.23 1.88
CA THR A 129 4.57 14.28 2.22
C THR A 129 4.11 12.89 2.67
N TYR A 130 3.47 12.79 3.84
CA TYR A 130 2.87 11.54 4.30
C TYR A 130 1.38 11.51 3.96
N ARG A 131 0.93 10.44 3.30
CA ARG A 131 -0.48 10.13 3.06
C ARG A 131 -0.74 8.69 3.51
N ARG A 132 -1.92 8.44 4.07
CA ARG A 132 -2.35 7.10 4.44
C ARG A 132 -3.72 6.80 3.87
N VAL A 133 -3.86 5.61 3.29
CA VAL A 133 -5.16 5.02 2.92
C VAL A 133 -5.21 3.62 3.53
N ALA A 134 -6.01 3.44 4.58
CA ALA A 134 -6.08 2.19 5.31
C ALA A 134 -6.76 1.09 4.46
N ILE A 135 -6.00 0.06 4.07
CA ILE A 135 -6.51 -1.11 3.35
C ILE A 135 -6.16 -2.38 4.13
N THR A 136 -7.19 -3.14 4.48
CA THR A 136 -7.05 -4.44 5.17
C THR A 136 -6.13 -5.37 4.39
N ASP A 137 -5.22 -6.07 5.08
CA ASP A 137 -4.30 -6.99 4.41
C ASP A 137 -5.06 -8.06 3.62
N HIS A 138 -4.47 -8.53 2.52
CA HIS A 138 -5.07 -9.44 1.54
C HIS A 138 -6.26 -8.90 0.72
N ASN A 139 -6.98 -7.88 1.16
CA ASN A 139 -8.16 -7.38 0.48
C ASN A 139 -7.81 -6.40 -0.66
N ARG A 140 -8.81 -6.09 -1.50
CA ARG A 140 -8.78 -4.92 -2.40
C ARG A 140 -9.14 -3.65 -1.60
N PRO A 141 -8.87 -2.43 -2.10
CA PRO A 141 -9.41 -1.21 -1.50
C PRO A 141 -10.95 -1.21 -1.48
N SER A 142 -11.54 -0.63 -0.43
CA SER A 142 -12.98 -0.30 -0.39
C SER A 142 -13.33 0.77 -1.45
N PRO A 143 -14.60 1.01 -1.77
CA PRO A 143 -14.99 2.10 -2.66
C PRO A 143 -14.44 3.48 -2.21
N GLU A 144 -14.52 3.78 -0.91
CA GLU A 144 -14.06 5.04 -0.32
C GLU A 144 -12.53 5.15 -0.39
N ALA A 145 -11.83 4.06 -0.04
CA ALA A 145 -10.38 3.98 -0.19
C ALA A 145 -9.94 4.10 -1.66
N THR A 146 -10.73 3.58 -2.60
CA THR A 146 -10.46 3.70 -4.04
C THR A 146 -10.56 5.15 -4.49
N ASP A 147 -11.60 5.87 -4.07
CA ASP A 147 -11.73 7.31 -4.36
C ASP A 147 -10.58 8.12 -3.76
N GLU A 148 -10.18 7.81 -2.52
CA GLU A 148 -9.05 8.49 -1.88
C GLU A 148 -7.73 8.24 -2.63
N LEU A 149 -7.47 6.99 -3.02
CA LEU A 149 -6.31 6.64 -3.85
C LEU A 149 -6.34 7.39 -5.18
N VAL A 150 -7.46 7.40 -5.89
CA VAL A 150 -7.61 8.14 -7.16
C VAL A 150 -7.30 9.63 -6.95
N ASN A 151 -7.81 10.24 -5.88
CA ASN A 151 -7.57 11.65 -5.59
C ASN A 151 -6.09 11.95 -5.33
N ILE A 152 -5.40 11.12 -4.54
CA ILE A 152 -3.97 11.26 -4.24
C ILE A 152 -3.14 11.05 -5.52
N MET A 153 -3.42 9.98 -6.26
CA MET A 153 -2.66 9.63 -7.47
C MET A 153 -2.84 10.67 -8.57
N ARG A 154 -4.07 11.15 -8.80
CA ARG A 154 -4.35 12.24 -9.74
C ARG A 154 -3.57 13.50 -9.36
N HIS A 155 -3.56 13.87 -8.09
CA HIS A 155 -2.80 15.03 -7.61
C HIS A 155 -1.31 14.87 -7.91
N CYS A 156 -0.71 13.73 -7.57
CA CYS A 156 0.71 13.47 -7.82
C CYS A 156 1.05 13.54 -9.32
N LEU A 157 0.21 12.93 -10.17
CA LEU A 157 0.37 12.95 -11.63
C LEU A 157 0.30 14.38 -12.19
N GLN A 158 -0.65 15.20 -11.73
CA GLN A 158 -0.82 16.59 -12.18
C GLN A 158 0.31 17.50 -11.67
N ALA A 159 0.77 17.30 -10.45
CA ALA A 159 1.86 18.04 -9.84
C ALA A 159 3.26 17.57 -10.32
N ASN A 160 3.32 16.50 -11.11
CA ASN A 160 4.55 15.83 -11.51
C ASN A 160 5.42 15.41 -10.30
N GLU A 161 4.75 15.08 -9.19
CA GLU A 161 5.32 14.66 -7.92
C GLU A 161 5.53 13.14 -7.92
N SER A 162 6.66 12.70 -7.34
CA SER A 162 6.93 11.27 -7.22
C SER A 162 6.12 10.66 -6.09
N VAL A 163 5.70 9.41 -6.25
CA VAL A 163 4.98 8.68 -5.22
C VAL A 163 5.67 7.36 -4.92
N VAL A 164 5.91 7.08 -3.65
CA VAL A 164 6.29 5.74 -3.19
C VAL A 164 5.14 5.13 -2.42
N VAL A 165 4.75 3.93 -2.83
CA VAL A 165 3.64 3.21 -2.22
C VAL A 165 4.19 2.04 -1.42
N HIS A 166 3.64 1.79 -0.24
CA HIS A 166 4.01 0.61 0.51
C HIS A 166 2.88 -0.02 1.32
N CYS A 167 3.16 -1.24 1.77
CA CYS A 167 2.39 -1.94 2.79
C CYS A 167 3.36 -2.71 3.68
N ASN A 168 2.90 -3.71 4.44
CA ASN A 168 3.78 -4.50 5.31
C ASN A 168 4.87 -5.28 4.52
N GLY A 169 4.51 -5.84 3.37
CA GLY A 169 5.38 -6.75 2.61
C GLY A 169 5.67 -6.33 1.17
N GLY A 170 5.31 -5.11 0.76
CA GLY A 170 5.61 -4.57 -0.56
C GLY A 170 5.04 -5.33 -1.75
N ARG A 171 4.00 -6.16 -1.51
CA ARG A 171 3.44 -7.10 -2.49
C ARG A 171 1.98 -6.78 -2.78
N GLY A 172 1.03 -7.40 -2.08
CA GLY A 172 -0.38 -7.36 -2.43
C GLY A 172 -0.98 -5.97 -2.60
N ARG A 173 -1.09 -5.21 -1.50
CA ARG A 173 -1.63 -3.84 -1.50
C ARG A 173 -0.79 -2.89 -2.37
N THR A 174 0.53 -2.92 -2.19
CA THR A 174 1.48 -2.10 -2.98
C THR A 174 1.30 -2.29 -4.48
N THR A 175 1.35 -3.53 -4.98
CA THR A 175 1.21 -3.83 -6.42
C THR A 175 -0.17 -3.46 -6.94
N THR A 176 -1.22 -3.63 -6.12
CA THR A 176 -2.59 -3.21 -6.50
C THR A 176 -2.62 -1.71 -6.77
N ALA A 177 -2.15 -0.90 -5.82
CA ALA A 177 -2.12 0.55 -5.96
C ALA A 177 -1.18 1.02 -7.07
N MET A 178 0.00 0.40 -7.24
CA MET A 178 0.88 0.68 -8.38
C MET A 178 0.21 0.40 -9.72
N THR A 179 -0.53 -0.70 -9.81
CA THR A 179 -1.34 -1.05 -11.00
C THR A 179 -2.44 -0.03 -11.23
N MET A 180 -3.07 0.50 -10.18
CA MET A 180 -4.06 1.58 -10.31
C MET A 180 -3.45 2.86 -10.88
N VAL A 181 -2.28 3.32 -10.38
CA VAL A 181 -1.57 4.49 -10.93
C VAL A 181 -1.28 4.29 -12.42
N ASP A 182 -0.77 3.10 -12.75
CA ASP A 182 -0.45 2.74 -14.12
C ASP A 182 -1.69 2.77 -15.03
N MET A 183 -2.81 2.20 -14.56
CA MET A 183 -4.09 2.23 -15.28
C MET A 183 -4.60 3.66 -15.50
N LEU A 184 -4.53 4.53 -14.49
CA LEU A 184 -4.97 5.93 -14.63
C LEU A 184 -4.23 6.69 -15.75
N LYS A 185 -2.97 6.32 -16.02
CA LYS A 185 -2.17 6.91 -17.09
C LYS A 185 -2.34 6.17 -18.43
N ASN A 186 -2.40 4.85 -18.41
CA ASN A 186 -2.10 4.00 -19.57
C ASN A 186 -3.27 3.09 -20.03
N ALA A 187 -4.43 3.10 -19.37
CA ALA A 187 -5.56 2.19 -19.69
C ALA A 187 -6.18 2.40 -21.09
N ARG A 188 -6.00 3.56 -21.71
CA ARG A 188 -6.43 3.81 -23.10
C ARG A 188 -5.53 3.12 -24.13
N ASN A 189 -4.26 2.92 -23.81
CA ASN A 189 -3.26 2.41 -24.74
C ASN A 189 -2.99 0.91 -24.53
N HIS A 190 -3.27 0.39 -23.34
CA HIS A 190 -2.93 -0.98 -22.94
C HIS A 190 -4.13 -1.72 -22.33
N SER A 191 -4.15 -3.04 -22.48
CA SER A 191 -5.17 -3.91 -21.88
C SER A 191 -4.97 -4.07 -20.36
N ALA A 192 -6.01 -4.47 -19.64
CA ALA A 192 -5.91 -4.76 -18.21
C ALA A 192 -4.84 -5.82 -17.93
N GLU A 193 -4.80 -6.89 -18.74
CA GLU A 193 -3.84 -7.99 -18.60
C GLU A 193 -2.41 -7.51 -18.78
N THR A 194 -2.17 -6.60 -19.73
CA THR A 194 -0.85 -6.04 -19.98
C THR A 194 -0.36 -5.25 -18.76
N LEU A 195 -1.20 -4.35 -18.24
CA LEU A 195 -0.88 -3.50 -17.10
C LEU A 195 -0.71 -4.30 -15.80
N ILE A 196 -1.61 -5.27 -15.54
CA ILE A 196 -1.52 -6.18 -14.39
C ILE A 196 -0.22 -7.01 -14.49
N ARG A 197 0.08 -7.61 -15.65
CA ARG A 197 1.27 -8.47 -15.80
C ARG A 197 2.58 -7.68 -15.65
N ARG A 198 2.68 -6.47 -16.21
CA ARG A 198 3.91 -5.69 -16.07
C ARG A 198 4.15 -5.24 -14.64
N MET A 199 3.10 -4.81 -13.93
CA MET A 199 3.23 -4.41 -12.52
C MET A 199 3.53 -5.61 -11.62
N ALA A 200 2.93 -6.77 -11.89
CA ALA A 200 3.29 -8.02 -11.21
C ALA A 200 4.79 -8.35 -11.39
N LYS A 201 5.30 -8.21 -12.62
CA LYS A 201 6.71 -8.46 -12.94
C LYS A 201 7.66 -7.50 -12.21
N LEU A 202 7.32 -6.21 -12.17
CA LEU A 202 8.11 -5.17 -11.50
C LEU A 202 8.06 -5.30 -9.96
N SER A 203 6.98 -5.86 -9.40
CA SER A 203 6.83 -6.08 -7.97
C SER A 203 7.36 -7.43 -7.49
N TYR A 204 8.61 -7.76 -7.83
CA TYR A 204 9.27 -9.01 -7.42
C TYR A 204 8.54 -10.28 -7.91
N ASP A 205 8.11 -10.28 -9.17
CA ASP A 205 7.33 -11.38 -9.75
C ASP A 205 6.11 -11.75 -8.88
N TYR A 206 5.42 -10.74 -8.31
CA TYR A 206 4.29 -10.97 -7.43
C TYR A 206 3.16 -11.65 -8.21
N ASN A 207 2.77 -12.84 -7.72
CA ASN A 207 1.66 -13.57 -8.30
C ASN A 207 0.33 -12.82 -8.04
N MET A 208 -0.14 -12.12 -9.08
CA MET A 208 -1.47 -11.50 -9.10
C MET A 208 -2.53 -12.35 -9.80
N THR A 209 -2.16 -13.32 -10.63
CA THR A 209 -3.10 -13.97 -11.58
C THR A 209 -3.21 -15.49 -11.45
N ASP A 210 -2.26 -16.15 -10.80
CA ASP A 210 -2.25 -17.59 -10.61
C ASP A 210 -2.98 -17.96 -9.31
N LEU A 211 -4.24 -18.37 -9.50
CA LEU A 211 -5.14 -18.87 -8.45
C LEU A 211 -4.83 -20.32 -8.03
N GLY A 212 -4.02 -21.04 -8.80
CA GLY A 212 -3.66 -22.43 -8.56
C GLY A 212 -2.65 -22.58 -7.43
N SER A 213 -1.70 -21.64 -7.31
CA SER A 213 -0.64 -21.69 -6.31
C SER A 213 -1.01 -21.07 -4.95
N ILE A 214 -2.18 -20.42 -4.83
CA ILE A 214 -2.60 -19.74 -3.59
C ILE A 214 -3.44 -20.67 -2.71
N SER A 215 -3.28 -20.56 -1.39
CA SER A 215 -4.07 -21.35 -0.44
C SER A 215 -5.57 -21.09 -0.57
N ALA A 216 -6.39 -22.11 -0.32
CA ALA A 216 -7.85 -22.01 -0.38
C ALA A 216 -8.40 -20.87 0.48
N LEU A 217 -7.80 -20.62 1.66
CA LEU A 217 -8.15 -19.51 2.53
C LEU A 217 -7.94 -18.13 1.87
N LYS A 218 -6.91 -17.99 1.03
CA LYS A 218 -6.52 -16.70 0.43
C LYS A 218 -7.03 -16.49 -0.99
N ARG A 219 -7.47 -17.56 -1.67
CA ARG A 219 -7.96 -17.53 -3.04
C ARG A 219 -9.10 -16.52 -3.26
N PRO A 220 -10.16 -16.46 -2.41
CA PRO A 220 -11.25 -15.52 -2.65
C PRO A 220 -10.81 -14.05 -2.69
N PHE A 221 -9.83 -13.68 -1.87
CA PHE A 221 -9.31 -12.31 -1.84
C PHE A 221 -8.49 -11.96 -3.10
N LEU A 222 -7.76 -12.93 -3.66
CA LEU A 222 -7.05 -12.74 -4.92
C LEU A 222 -8.02 -12.61 -6.10
N GLU A 223 -9.05 -13.45 -6.12
CA GLU A 223 -10.12 -13.38 -7.13
C GLU A 223 -10.87 -12.05 -7.09
N ASP A 224 -11.26 -11.58 -5.90
CA ASP A 224 -11.94 -10.28 -5.75
C ASP A 224 -11.05 -9.11 -6.18
N ARG A 225 -9.76 -9.15 -5.83
CA ARG A 225 -8.80 -8.14 -6.27
C ARG A 225 -8.60 -8.12 -7.78
N LEU A 226 -8.54 -9.29 -8.42
CA LEU A 226 -8.45 -9.36 -9.88
C LEU A 226 -9.68 -8.78 -10.55
N LYS A 227 -10.88 -9.18 -10.10
CA LYS A 227 -12.15 -8.62 -10.60
C LYS A 227 -12.18 -7.10 -10.44
N PHE A 228 -11.70 -6.60 -9.30
CA PHE A 228 -11.55 -5.17 -9.05
C PHE A 228 -10.59 -4.50 -10.03
N LEU A 229 -9.40 -5.05 -10.28
CA LEU A 229 -8.42 -4.45 -11.20
C LEU A 229 -8.94 -4.40 -12.65
N HIS A 230 -9.69 -5.41 -13.09
CA HIS A 230 -10.37 -5.36 -14.40
C HIS A 230 -11.42 -4.25 -14.43
N ALA A 231 -12.29 -4.17 -13.42
CA ALA A 231 -13.29 -3.11 -13.36
C ALA A 231 -12.65 -1.71 -13.21
N PHE A 232 -11.53 -1.59 -12.51
CA PHE A 232 -10.78 -0.34 -12.35
C PHE A 232 -10.09 0.08 -13.65
N HIS A 233 -9.64 -0.88 -14.46
CA HIS A 233 -9.14 -0.59 -15.80
C HIS A 233 -10.21 0.02 -16.69
N ASP A 234 -11.44 -0.53 -16.69
CA ASP A 234 -12.57 0.03 -17.41
C ASP A 234 -12.88 1.46 -16.95
N TYR A 235 -12.87 1.68 -15.63
CA TYR A 235 -12.99 3.02 -15.06
C TYR A 235 -11.91 3.96 -15.58
N ALA A 236 -10.63 3.58 -15.49
CA ALA A 236 -9.50 4.42 -15.85
C ALA A 236 -9.44 4.72 -17.36
N ARG A 237 -9.90 3.79 -18.20
CA ARG A 237 -10.02 4.00 -19.65
C ARG A 237 -11.08 5.07 -19.97
N ASN A 238 -12.21 5.03 -19.28
CA ASN A 238 -13.32 5.98 -19.43
C ASN A 238 -13.09 7.31 -18.70
N ASN A 239 -12.26 7.31 -17.66
CA ASN A 239 -11.92 8.47 -16.84
C ASN A 239 -10.40 8.64 -16.76
N PRO A 240 -9.72 9.04 -17.86
CA PRO A 240 -8.26 9.15 -17.89
C PRO A 240 -7.77 10.10 -16.79
N SER A 241 -6.68 9.74 -16.12
CA SER A 241 -6.16 10.46 -14.94
C SER A 241 -7.17 10.60 -13.78
N GLY A 242 -8.23 9.78 -13.75
CA GLY A 242 -9.27 9.82 -12.72
C GLY A 242 -10.20 11.03 -12.85
N LEU A 243 -10.46 11.44 -14.09
CA LEU A 243 -11.32 12.55 -14.45
C LEU A 243 -12.24 12.18 -15.62
N PRO A 244 -13.47 12.72 -15.68
CA PRO A 244 -14.02 13.74 -14.77
C PRO A 244 -14.64 13.18 -13.48
N LEU A 245 -15.03 11.90 -13.46
CA LEU A 245 -15.66 11.27 -12.29
C LEU A 245 -14.63 10.51 -11.46
N ASN A 246 -14.84 10.47 -10.14
CA ASN A 246 -14.14 9.50 -9.30
C ASN A 246 -14.74 8.09 -9.47
N TRP A 247 -14.17 7.10 -8.77
CA TRP A 247 -14.57 5.71 -8.92
C TRP A 247 -16.03 5.50 -8.51
N THR A 248 -16.45 5.97 -7.34
CA THR A 248 -17.83 5.76 -6.87
C THR A 248 -18.87 6.46 -7.74
N GLN A 249 -18.61 7.69 -8.17
CA GLN A 249 -19.46 8.44 -9.09
C GLN A 249 -19.61 7.73 -10.43
N TRP A 250 -18.51 7.23 -10.99
CA TRP A 250 -18.55 6.48 -12.24
C TRP A 250 -19.33 5.18 -12.09
N ARG A 251 -19.12 4.44 -11.00
CA ARG A 251 -19.88 3.21 -10.69
C ARG A 251 -21.38 3.46 -10.52
N ALA A 252 -21.76 4.59 -9.93
CA ALA A 252 -23.16 4.98 -9.80
C ALA A 252 -23.79 5.33 -11.17
N LYS A 253 -23.06 6.07 -12.00
CA LYS A 253 -23.51 6.44 -13.36
C LYS A 253 -23.80 5.19 -14.20
N ILE A 254 -22.86 4.25 -14.29
CA ILE A 254 -23.05 3.04 -15.12
C ILE A 254 -24.11 2.09 -14.57
N ALA A 255 -24.48 2.19 -13.29
CA ALA A 255 -25.55 1.40 -12.70
C ALA A 255 -26.95 1.98 -12.96
N SER A 256 -27.01 3.26 -13.37
CA SER A 256 -28.24 3.96 -13.75
C SER A 256 -28.51 3.96 -15.26
N GLU A 257 -27.56 3.46 -16.06
CA GLU A 257 -27.65 3.28 -17.51
C GLU A 257 -28.08 1.84 -17.85
#